data_AF-A0AAD7KIQ8-F1
#
_entry.id   AF-A0AAD7KIQ8-F1
#
_cell.length_a   1.000
_cell.length_b   1.000
_cell.length_c   1.000
_cell.angle_alpha   90.00
_cell.angle_beta   90.00
_cell.angle_gamma   90.00
#
_symmetry.space_group_name_H-M   'P 1'
#
loop_
_entity.id
_entity.type
_entity.pdbx_description
1 polymer ?
#
loop_
_entity_poly.entity_id
_entity_poly.type
_entity_poly.pdbx_seq_one_letter_code
_entity_poly.pdbx_strand_id
1 'polypeptide(L)'
;MLPRRPIPLLLICCKLLRLAELPLSSSRHSVLLIQSLASPESSEAISAANSMPSSSAQPYRPVAPTPSVKEFDLVFQYHETSHERWILPRVPVICEKVADPRAPGLTYDIVLTLALPSPTVIPSPAEMGVDTEKLPQIVTIRLRRPPPAIWETIWRWVGGEEKLNENRIILDNLKKKTERAYLAHRIPQSSLLTQLQNVEYIHFVTLHDCSDNILGYSVKLCDETY
;
A
#
# COMPACT_ATOMS: atom_id res chain seq x y z
N MET A 1 -26.89 -24.58 -4.09
CA MET A 1 -25.46 -24.58 -4.47
C MET A 1 -24.98 -23.14 -4.56
N LEU A 2 -24.14 -22.70 -3.62
CA LEU A 2 -23.57 -21.35 -3.66
C LEU A 2 -22.37 -21.33 -4.62
N PRO A 3 -22.28 -20.37 -5.56
CA PRO A 3 -21.13 -20.28 -6.46
C PRO A 3 -19.88 -19.92 -5.63
N ARG A 4 -18.87 -20.80 -5.68
CA ARG A 4 -17.54 -20.50 -5.16
C ARG A 4 -17.01 -19.28 -5.91
N ARG A 5 -16.90 -18.14 -5.22
CA ARG A 5 -16.40 -16.90 -5.83
C ARG A 5 -14.91 -17.06 -6.16
N PRO A 6 -14.45 -16.55 -7.31
CA PRO A 6 -13.05 -16.61 -7.69
C PRO A 6 -12.21 -15.75 -6.75
N ILE A 7 -11.12 -16.32 -6.24
CA ILE A 7 -10.13 -15.63 -5.43
C ILE A 7 -9.43 -14.59 -6.32
N PRO A 8 -9.34 -13.30 -5.94
CA PRO A 8 -8.71 -12.27 -6.77
C PRO A 8 -7.21 -12.58 -6.98
N LEU A 9 -6.73 -12.53 -8.24
CA LEU A 9 -5.36 -12.89 -8.63
C LEU A 9 -4.26 -11.99 -8.06
N LEU A 10 -4.59 -10.81 -7.51
CA LEU A 10 -3.63 -10.07 -6.68
C LEU A 10 -3.17 -10.95 -5.51
N LEU A 11 -4.10 -11.74 -4.93
CA LEU A 11 -3.84 -12.76 -3.93
C LEU A 11 -2.98 -13.92 -4.46
N ILE A 12 -2.97 -14.20 -5.76
CA ILE A 12 -2.12 -15.25 -6.37
C ILE A 12 -0.70 -14.74 -6.57
N CYS A 13 -0.48 -13.53 -7.13
CA CYS A 13 0.88 -12.96 -7.18
C CYS A 13 1.45 -12.72 -5.78
N CYS A 14 0.59 -12.29 -4.85
CA CYS A 14 0.94 -12.07 -3.45
C CYS A 14 1.18 -13.36 -2.66
N LYS A 15 0.36 -14.41 -2.85
CA LYS A 15 0.65 -15.74 -2.30
C LYS A 15 1.86 -16.36 -2.97
N LEU A 16 2.12 -16.13 -4.25
CA LEU A 16 3.34 -16.62 -4.92
C LEU A 16 4.59 -15.92 -4.38
N LEU A 17 4.54 -14.60 -4.13
CA LEU A 17 5.59 -13.88 -3.41
C LEU A 17 5.79 -14.40 -1.98
N ARG A 18 4.70 -14.72 -1.27
CA ARG A 18 4.76 -15.29 0.10
C ARG A 18 5.15 -16.77 0.15
N LEU A 19 4.87 -17.54 -0.90
CA LEU A 19 5.27 -18.95 -1.05
C LEU A 19 6.75 -19.08 -1.43
N ALA A 20 7.35 -18.04 -2.01
CA ALA A 20 8.78 -18.00 -2.29
C ALA A 20 9.66 -17.76 -1.05
N GLU A 21 9.07 -17.32 0.09
CA GLU A 21 9.80 -16.98 1.31
C GLU A 21 9.61 -17.96 2.49
N LEU A 22 8.86 -19.04 2.31
CA LEU A 22 8.64 -20.01 3.39
C LEU A 22 9.49 -21.29 3.16
N PRO A 23 10.57 -21.51 3.94
CA PRO A 23 11.09 -22.86 4.08
C PRO A 23 9.99 -23.70 4.72
N LEU A 24 9.54 -24.75 4.02
CA LEU A 24 8.74 -25.82 4.60
C LEU A 24 9.58 -26.57 5.64
N SER A 25 9.77 -26.01 6.83
CA SER A 25 10.14 -26.79 7.99
C SER A 25 8.88 -27.24 8.69
N SER A 26 8.54 -28.50 8.41
CA SER A 26 7.68 -29.36 9.20
C SER A 26 7.83 -29.12 10.70
N SER A 27 6.72 -28.86 11.37
CA SER A 27 6.29 -29.53 12.62
C SER A 27 5.60 -28.56 13.57
N ARG A 28 4.29 -28.74 13.66
CA ARG A 28 3.46 -28.72 14.88
C ARG A 28 4.23 -28.31 16.16
N HIS A 29 3.84 -27.19 16.77
CA HIS A 29 3.51 -27.05 18.21
C HIS A 29 3.31 -25.56 18.60
N SER A 30 2.32 -25.33 19.48
CA SER A 30 2.14 -24.16 20.38
C SER A 30 1.61 -22.87 19.72
N VAL A 31 0.33 -22.46 19.84
CA VAL A 31 -0.49 -22.19 21.05
C VAL A 31 0.30 -21.40 22.11
N LEU A 32 -0.02 -20.10 22.27
CA LEU A 32 -0.46 -19.43 23.51
C LEU A 32 -0.17 -17.92 23.50
N LEU A 33 -1.25 -17.16 23.70
CA LEU A 33 -1.40 -15.99 24.59
C LEU A 33 -0.32 -14.89 24.60
N ILE A 34 -0.69 -13.70 24.11
CA ILE A 34 -0.56 -12.48 24.93
C ILE A 34 -1.88 -11.70 24.87
N GLN A 35 -2.66 -11.86 25.94
CA GLN A 35 -3.59 -10.86 26.45
C GLN A 35 -2.78 -9.67 26.99
N SER A 36 -3.08 -8.45 26.55
CA SER A 36 -2.97 -7.20 27.34
C SER A 36 -3.63 -6.09 26.51
N LEU A 37 -4.85 -5.65 26.81
CA LEU A 37 -5.20 -4.68 27.87
C LEU A 37 -4.44 -3.35 27.73
N ALA A 38 -5.05 -2.40 27.02
CA ALA A 38 -4.81 -0.97 27.23
C ALA A 38 -6.17 -0.25 27.22
N SER A 39 -6.47 0.37 28.37
CA SER A 39 -7.70 1.06 28.74
C SER A 39 -8.06 2.25 27.83
N PRO A 40 -9.35 2.58 27.64
CA PRO A 40 -9.75 3.93 27.27
C PRO A 40 -9.75 4.81 28.54
N GLU A 41 -8.73 5.66 28.69
CA GLU A 41 -8.82 6.80 29.61
C GLU A 41 -9.74 7.87 29.02
N SER A 42 -10.77 8.15 29.80
CA SER A 42 -11.70 9.26 29.72
C SER A 42 -10.98 10.61 29.82
N SER A 43 -11.14 11.48 28.82
CA SER A 43 -10.84 12.90 28.96
C SER A 43 -12.13 13.72 28.92
N GLU A 44 -12.32 14.41 30.03
CA GLU A 44 -13.48 15.19 30.43
C GLU A 44 -13.71 16.41 29.53
N ALA A 45 -14.99 16.73 29.35
CA ALA A 45 -15.45 17.98 28.80
C ALA A 45 -15.34 19.09 29.86
N ILE A 46 -14.56 20.13 29.58
CA ILE A 46 -14.60 21.38 30.33
C ILE A 46 -15.25 22.44 29.44
N SER A 47 -16.46 22.82 29.81
CA SER A 47 -17.10 24.05 29.37
C SER A 47 -16.71 25.18 30.33
N ALA A 48 -16.36 26.35 29.80
CA ALA A 48 -16.61 27.62 30.48
C ALA A 48 -16.60 28.78 29.49
N ALA A 49 -17.76 29.42 29.37
CA ALA A 49 -17.92 30.74 28.80
C ALA A 49 -17.32 31.80 29.74
N ASN A 50 -16.75 32.87 29.18
CA ASN A 50 -16.96 34.22 29.69
C ASN A 50 -16.52 35.28 28.68
N SER A 51 -17.46 36.19 28.43
CA SER A 51 -17.39 37.39 27.61
C SER A 51 -16.86 38.60 28.40
N MET A 52 -15.96 39.40 27.80
CA MET A 52 -15.97 40.87 27.89
C MET A 52 -14.97 41.48 26.88
N PRO A 53 -15.32 42.60 26.19
CA PRO A 53 -14.45 43.28 25.24
C PRO A 53 -13.82 44.54 25.84
N SER A 54 -12.50 44.71 25.76
CA SER A 54 -11.87 46.04 25.72
C SER A 54 -10.36 45.95 25.44
N SER A 55 -9.89 46.93 24.67
CA SER A 55 -8.52 47.41 24.50
C SER A 55 -7.70 46.86 23.31
N SER A 56 -7.52 47.76 22.35
CA SER A 56 -6.72 47.66 21.14
C SER A 56 -5.22 47.81 21.45
N ALA A 57 -4.58 46.69 21.76
CA ALA A 57 -3.14 46.52 21.56
C ALA A 57 -3.00 45.13 20.92
N GLN A 58 -2.54 45.05 19.67
CA GLN A 58 -2.36 43.76 19.01
C GLN A 58 -1.36 42.93 19.84
N PRO A 59 -1.81 41.86 20.51
CA PRO A 59 -0.91 41.01 21.26
C PRO A 59 -0.01 40.31 20.25
N TYR A 60 1.29 40.31 20.50
CA TYR A 60 2.25 39.49 19.78
C TYR A 60 1.74 38.04 19.82
N ARG A 61 1.14 37.57 18.72
CA ARG A 61 0.53 36.24 18.69
C ARG A 61 1.70 35.26 18.60
N PRO A 62 2.00 34.46 19.64
CA PRO A 62 3.09 33.50 19.56
C PRO A 62 2.82 32.59 18.37
N VAL A 63 3.80 32.50 17.47
CA VAL A 63 3.76 31.57 16.33
C VAL A 63 3.68 30.19 16.95
N ALA A 64 2.53 29.52 16.79
CA ALA A 64 2.35 28.17 17.28
C ALA A 64 3.42 27.27 16.64
N PRO A 65 4.13 26.44 17.41
CA PRO A 65 5.11 25.52 16.84
C PRO A 65 4.42 24.66 15.80
N THR A 66 4.99 24.62 14.60
CA THR A 66 4.51 23.73 13.54
C THR A 66 4.62 22.29 14.04
N PRO A 67 3.53 21.51 14.02
CA PRO A 67 3.58 20.13 14.48
C PRO A 67 4.56 19.36 13.61
N SER A 68 5.52 18.68 14.24
CA SER A 68 6.42 17.76 13.54
C SER A 68 5.58 16.68 12.87
N VAL A 69 5.73 16.51 11.56
CA VAL A 69 5.00 15.50 10.80
C VAL A 69 5.49 14.13 11.28
N LYS A 70 4.65 13.42 12.03
CA LYS A 70 4.92 12.05 12.46
C LYS A 70 5.02 11.16 11.22
N GLU A 71 6.06 10.33 11.17
CA GLU A 71 6.19 9.32 10.12
C GLU A 71 5.15 8.21 10.35
N PHE A 72 4.48 7.78 9.28
CA PHE A 72 3.42 6.75 9.34
C PHE A 72 3.54 5.80 8.15
N ASP A 73 3.18 4.53 8.32
CA ASP A 73 3.25 3.55 7.23
C ASP A 73 1.91 3.35 6.52
N LEU A 74 2.00 2.99 5.24
CA LEU A 74 0.82 2.61 4.45
C LEU A 74 0.56 1.12 4.60
N VAL A 75 -0.62 0.80 5.15
CA VAL A 75 -1.10 -0.57 5.29
C VAL A 75 -2.35 -0.77 4.46
N PHE A 76 -2.29 -1.72 3.50
CA PHE A 76 -3.47 -2.21 2.80
C PHE A 76 -4.07 -3.38 3.57
N GLN A 77 -5.35 -3.25 3.91
CA GLN A 77 -6.12 -4.28 4.57
C GLN A 77 -7.38 -4.57 3.76
N TYR A 78 -7.63 -5.87 3.53
CA TYR A 78 -8.88 -6.35 2.95
C TYR A 78 -9.95 -6.39 4.04
N HIS A 79 -11.16 -5.92 3.75
CA HIS A 79 -12.26 -6.03 4.72
C HIS A 79 -12.68 -7.49 4.94
N GLU A 80 -12.58 -8.34 3.91
CA GLU A 80 -12.96 -9.76 3.96
C GLU A 80 -11.97 -10.58 4.80
N THR A 81 -10.68 -10.19 4.78
CA THR A 81 -9.59 -10.89 5.47
C THR A 81 -8.80 -9.90 6.33
N SER A 82 -9.37 -9.50 7.46
CA SER A 82 -8.75 -8.50 8.37
C SER A 82 -7.37 -8.91 8.93
N HIS A 83 -7.03 -10.20 8.90
CA HIS A 83 -5.71 -10.72 9.26
C HIS A 83 -4.68 -10.59 8.13
N GLU A 84 -5.11 -10.33 6.89
CA GLU A 84 -4.24 -10.08 5.75
C GLU A 84 -3.97 -8.58 5.64
N ARG A 85 -2.82 -8.17 6.17
CA ARG A 85 -2.31 -6.80 6.11
C ARG A 85 -1.05 -6.77 5.27
N TRP A 86 -0.97 -5.76 4.42
CA TRP A 86 0.14 -5.54 3.51
C TRP A 86 0.76 -4.19 3.84
N ILE A 87 1.96 -4.19 4.37
CA ILE A 87 2.70 -2.97 4.69
C ILE A 87 3.55 -2.62 3.47
N LEU A 88 3.41 -1.40 2.96
CA LEU A 88 4.31 -0.91 1.91
C LEU A 88 5.66 -0.54 2.51
N PRO A 89 6.76 -1.09 1.99
CA PRO A 89 8.09 -0.76 2.49
C PRO A 89 8.47 0.68 2.14
N ARG A 90 9.32 1.29 2.98
CA ARG A 90 9.88 2.64 2.78
C ARG A 90 11.02 2.62 1.76
N VAL A 91 10.67 2.32 0.52
CA VAL A 91 11.58 2.32 -0.63
C VAL A 91 11.34 3.56 -1.50
N PRO A 92 12.29 3.91 -2.38
CA PRO A 92 12.05 4.95 -3.38
C PRO A 92 10.75 4.69 -4.15
N VAL A 93 9.86 5.68 -4.10
CA VAL A 93 8.50 5.59 -4.61
C VAL A 93 8.10 6.89 -5.28
N ILE A 94 7.41 6.78 -6.41
CA ILE A 94 6.72 7.89 -7.07
C ILE A 94 5.23 7.62 -7.08
N CYS A 95 4.44 8.68 -6.99
CA CYS A 95 2.99 8.63 -7.11
C CYS A 95 2.53 9.65 -8.16
N GLU A 96 1.66 9.22 -9.07
CA GLU A 96 1.13 10.05 -10.14
C GLU A 96 -0.39 9.96 -10.20
N LYS A 97 -1.06 11.09 -10.43
CA LYS A 97 -2.49 11.10 -10.79
C LYS A 97 -2.62 10.87 -12.29
N VAL A 98 -3.41 9.88 -12.67
CA VAL A 98 -3.72 9.57 -14.07
C VAL A 98 -5.21 9.79 -14.28
N ALA A 99 -5.58 10.68 -15.19
CA ALA A 99 -6.99 10.87 -15.54
C ALA A 99 -7.59 9.56 -16.10
N ASP A 100 -8.78 9.17 -15.64
CA ASP A 100 -9.47 8.00 -16.18
C ASP A 100 -10.11 8.38 -17.53
N PRO A 101 -9.60 7.89 -18.69
CA PRO A 101 -10.15 8.26 -19.99
C PRO A 101 -11.60 7.76 -20.18
N ARG A 102 -12.05 6.80 -19.35
CA ARG A 102 -13.38 6.21 -19.43
C ARG A 102 -14.43 6.98 -18.63
N ALA A 103 -14.01 7.87 -17.73
CA ALA A 103 -14.88 8.64 -16.86
C ALA A 103 -14.53 10.12 -16.99
N PRO A 104 -15.12 10.84 -17.97
CA PRO A 104 -14.93 12.28 -18.09
C PRO A 104 -15.49 12.97 -16.83
N GLY A 105 -14.61 13.38 -15.91
CA GLY A 105 -14.97 13.97 -14.62
C GLY A 105 -13.77 14.16 -13.69
N LEU A 106 -14.05 14.48 -12.41
CA LEU A 106 -13.04 14.68 -11.34
C LEU A 106 -12.41 13.37 -10.82
N THR A 107 -12.66 12.24 -11.49
CA THR A 107 -12.11 10.95 -11.10
C THR A 107 -10.75 10.74 -11.74
N TYR A 108 -9.77 10.43 -10.90
CA TYR A 108 -8.42 10.05 -11.32
C TYR A 108 -8.06 8.71 -10.69
N ASP A 109 -7.11 8.02 -11.30
CA ASP A 109 -6.42 6.90 -10.70
C ASP A 109 -5.11 7.37 -10.08
N ILE A 110 -4.63 6.67 -9.06
CA ILE A 110 -3.30 6.87 -8.50
C ILE A 110 -2.42 5.73 -8.97
N VAL A 111 -1.29 6.05 -9.59
CA VAL A 111 -0.27 5.09 -9.98
C VAL A 111 0.94 5.26 -9.07
N LEU A 112 1.24 4.23 -8.29
CA LEU A 112 2.42 4.13 -7.45
C LEU A 112 3.46 3.30 -8.17
N THR A 113 4.67 3.80 -8.33
CA THR A 113 5.80 3.00 -8.82
C THR A 113 6.89 3.00 -7.77
N LEU A 114 7.30 1.81 -7.33
CA LEU A 114 8.24 1.61 -6.25
C LEU A 114 9.31 0.57 -6.62
N ALA A 115 10.50 0.69 -6.02
CA ALA A 115 11.58 -0.28 -6.17
C ALA A 115 11.60 -1.24 -4.97
N LEU A 116 11.08 -2.45 -5.15
CA LEU A 116 11.11 -3.50 -4.12
C LEU A 116 12.47 -4.21 -4.13
N PRO A 117 12.97 -4.67 -2.96
CA PRO A 117 14.09 -5.58 -2.93
C PRO A 117 13.74 -6.85 -3.69
N SER A 118 14.70 -7.36 -4.48
CA SER A 118 14.50 -8.62 -5.19
C SER A 118 14.26 -9.74 -4.18
N PRO A 119 13.25 -10.62 -4.40
CA PRO A 119 13.01 -11.72 -3.48
C PRO A 119 14.29 -12.54 -3.34
N THR A 120 14.62 -12.89 -2.10
CA THR A 120 15.78 -13.75 -1.85
C THR A 120 15.44 -15.14 -2.35
N VAL A 121 15.73 -15.40 -3.63
CA VAL A 121 15.71 -16.76 -4.16
C VAL A 121 16.73 -17.54 -3.34
N ILE A 122 16.25 -18.50 -2.56
CA ILE A 122 17.09 -19.44 -1.83
C ILE A 122 17.93 -20.14 -2.91
N PRO A 123 19.26 -19.94 -2.93
CA PRO A 123 20.10 -20.46 -3.99
C PRO A 123 19.94 -21.97 -4.05
N SER A 124 19.54 -22.48 -5.21
CA SER A 124 19.57 -23.91 -5.47
C SER A 124 21.03 -24.37 -5.36
N PRO A 125 21.33 -25.48 -4.66
CA PRO A 125 22.70 -25.92 -4.39
C PRO A 125 23.53 -26.26 -5.64
N ALA A 126 22.95 -26.19 -6.85
CA ALA A 126 23.62 -26.49 -8.11
C ALA A 126 24.38 -25.30 -8.74
N GLU A 127 24.18 -24.07 -8.27
CA GLU A 127 24.78 -22.86 -8.88
C GLU A 127 25.79 -22.20 -7.93
N MET A 128 26.93 -22.87 -7.71
CA MET A 128 28.09 -22.26 -7.07
C MET A 128 28.89 -21.45 -8.11
N GLY A 129 28.90 -20.12 -8.02
CA GLY A 129 30.09 -19.37 -8.48
C GLY A 129 29.95 -17.98 -9.10
N VAL A 130 28.77 -17.33 -9.16
CA VAL A 130 28.70 -15.95 -9.66
C VAL A 130 27.88 -15.07 -8.72
N ASP A 131 28.57 -14.16 -8.00
CA ASP A 131 27.95 -13.06 -7.24
C ASP A 131 27.22 -12.13 -8.20
N THR A 132 25.99 -12.49 -8.52
CA THR A 132 25.12 -11.67 -9.36
C THR A 132 24.46 -10.66 -8.44
N GLU A 133 24.87 -9.39 -8.55
CA GLU A 133 24.28 -8.28 -7.80
C GLU A 133 22.76 -8.28 -8.03
N LYS A 134 21.98 -8.54 -6.97
CA LYS A 134 20.52 -8.63 -7.07
C LYS A 134 19.94 -7.24 -7.30
N LEU A 135 19.56 -6.96 -8.55
CA LEU A 135 18.93 -5.70 -8.89
C LEU A 135 17.53 -5.58 -8.26
N PRO A 136 17.16 -4.40 -7.70
CA PRO A 136 15.81 -4.14 -7.21
C PRO A 136 14.74 -4.36 -8.28
N GLN A 137 13.58 -4.88 -7.90
CA GLN A 137 12.45 -5.09 -8.78
C GLN A 137 11.52 -3.87 -8.76
N ILE A 138 11.24 -3.29 -9.93
CA ILE A 138 10.30 -2.18 -10.05
C ILE A 138 8.88 -2.71 -10.15
N VAL A 139 8.01 -2.28 -9.23
CA VAL A 139 6.60 -2.66 -9.17
C VAL A 139 5.73 -1.42 -9.32
N THR A 140 4.66 -1.55 -10.12
CA THR A 140 3.65 -0.51 -10.29
C THR A 140 2.32 -0.99 -9.73
N ILE A 141 1.75 -0.21 -8.81
CA ILE A 141 0.43 -0.44 -8.20
C ILE A 141 -0.50 0.67 -8.70
N ARG A 142 -1.69 0.30 -9.18
CA ARG A 142 -2.70 1.26 -9.63
C ARG A 142 -3.93 1.19 -8.75
N LEU A 143 -4.23 2.29 -8.07
CA LEU A 143 -5.45 2.48 -7.28
C LEU A 143 -6.49 3.18 -8.16
N ARG A 144 -7.64 2.55 -8.37
CA ARG A 144 -8.69 3.11 -9.23
C ARG A 144 -9.65 3.99 -8.46
N ARG A 145 -9.89 5.19 -8.96
CA ARG A 145 -10.82 6.19 -8.39
C ARG A 145 -10.75 6.26 -6.85
N PRO A 146 -9.56 6.47 -6.25
CA PRO A 146 -9.47 6.58 -4.81
C PRO A 146 -10.07 7.91 -4.33
N PRO A 147 -10.62 7.97 -3.10
CA PRO A 147 -11.10 9.21 -2.50
C PRO A 147 -9.97 10.25 -2.43
N PRO A 148 -10.27 11.55 -2.54
CA PRO A 148 -9.24 12.60 -2.53
C PRO A 148 -8.31 12.56 -1.32
N ALA A 149 -8.83 12.19 -0.15
CA ALA A 149 -8.04 12.05 1.07
C ALA A 149 -6.93 10.98 0.97
N ILE A 150 -7.14 9.92 0.19
CA ILE A 150 -6.14 8.86 -0.03
C ILE A 150 -4.98 9.40 -0.87
N TRP A 151 -5.25 10.25 -1.85
CA TRP A 151 -4.17 10.91 -2.61
C TRP A 151 -3.30 11.77 -1.69
N GLU A 152 -3.91 12.67 -0.91
CA GLU A 152 -3.16 13.55 -0.01
C GLU A 152 -2.32 12.76 1.00
N THR A 153 -2.88 11.65 1.49
CA THR A 153 -2.20 10.74 2.40
C THR A 153 -0.97 10.09 1.75
N ILE A 154 -1.14 9.54 0.54
CA ILE A 154 -0.04 8.93 -0.21
C ILE A 154 1.01 9.98 -0.57
N TRP A 155 0.60 11.14 -1.06
CA TRP A 155 1.49 12.24 -1.41
C TRP A 155 2.36 12.67 -0.22
N ARG A 156 1.75 12.82 0.95
CA ARG A 156 2.47 13.13 2.20
C ARG A 156 3.39 11.97 2.62
N TRP A 157 2.95 10.72 2.47
CA TRP A 157 3.73 9.54 2.79
C TRP A 157 5.00 9.42 1.92
N VAL A 158 4.90 9.74 0.62
CA VAL A 158 6.04 9.80 -0.30
C VAL A 158 7.05 10.89 0.11
N GLY A 159 6.59 11.91 0.84
CA GLY A 159 7.41 13.02 1.34
C GLY A 159 7.32 14.28 0.49
N GLY A 160 6.26 14.44 -0.31
CA GLY A 160 6.02 15.63 -1.12
C GLY A 160 6.86 15.71 -2.39
N GLU A 161 6.92 16.92 -2.97
CA GLU A 161 7.47 17.16 -4.31
C GLU A 161 8.99 16.95 -4.40
N GLU A 162 9.74 17.37 -3.38
CA GLU A 162 11.20 17.25 -3.33
C GLU A 162 11.63 15.78 -3.35
N LYS A 163 11.14 14.98 -2.38
CA LYS A 163 11.42 13.53 -2.33
C LYS A 163 10.91 12.80 -3.58
N LEU A 164 9.79 13.23 -4.16
CA LEU A 164 9.28 12.63 -5.38
C LEU A 164 10.26 12.83 -6.55
N ASN A 165 10.85 14.02 -6.67
CA ASN A 165 11.82 14.31 -7.72
C ASN A 165 13.13 13.51 -7.54
N GLU A 166 13.62 13.38 -6.30
CA GLU A 166 14.76 12.52 -5.97
C GLU A 166 14.46 11.05 -6.31
N ASN A 167 13.31 10.54 -5.88
CA ASN A 167 12.88 9.18 -6.16
C ASN A 167 12.72 8.91 -7.65
N ARG A 168 12.28 9.90 -8.44
CA ARG A 168 12.17 9.79 -9.90
C ARG A 168 13.53 9.52 -10.54
N ILE A 169 14.57 10.26 -10.12
CA ILE A 169 15.95 10.05 -10.62
C ILE A 169 16.44 8.65 -10.27
N ILE A 170 16.20 8.19 -9.03
CA ILE A 170 16.61 6.85 -8.58
C ILE A 170 15.90 5.77 -9.40
N LEU A 171 14.57 5.86 -9.55
CA LEU A 171 13.79 4.89 -10.30
C LEU A 171 14.16 4.86 -11.78
N ASP A 172 14.43 6.01 -12.41
CA ASP A 172 14.84 6.05 -13.82
C ASP A 172 16.24 5.45 -14.03
N ASN A 173 17.16 5.63 -13.07
CA ASN A 173 18.44 4.93 -13.09
C ASN A 173 18.28 3.42 -12.92
N LEU A 174 17.38 2.97 -12.03
CA LEU A 174 17.07 1.55 -11.86
C LEU A 174 16.40 0.95 -13.10
N LYS A 175 15.49 1.67 -13.77
CA LYS A 175 14.87 1.24 -15.03
C LYS A 175 15.89 1.02 -16.14
N LYS A 176 16.94 1.85 -16.20
CA LYS A 176 18.04 1.69 -17.18
C LYS A 176 18.89 0.45 -16.91
N LYS A 177 19.09 0.10 -15.64
CA LYS A 177 19.87 -1.08 -15.22
C LYS A 177 19.08 -2.38 -15.32
N THR A 178 17.77 -2.32 -15.10
CA THR A 178 16.91 -3.50 -15.08
C THR A 178 16.54 -3.87 -16.51
N GLU A 179 17.13 -4.95 -17.03
CA GLU A 179 16.64 -5.54 -18.27
C GLU A 179 15.21 -6.08 -18.03
N ARG A 180 14.30 -5.80 -18.95
CA ARG A 180 12.92 -6.29 -18.86
C ARG A 180 12.91 -7.81 -19.02
N ALA A 181 13.00 -8.52 -17.92
CA ALA A 181 12.73 -9.95 -17.88
C ALA A 181 11.23 -10.18 -17.99
N TYR A 182 10.78 -10.59 -19.17
CA TYR A 182 9.44 -11.13 -19.32
C TYR A 182 9.44 -12.56 -18.76
N LEU A 183 8.40 -12.93 -18.00
CA LEU A 183 8.19 -14.31 -17.59
C LEU A 183 8.19 -15.19 -18.85
N ALA A 184 9.23 -16.01 -19.02
CA ALA A 184 9.37 -16.90 -20.18
C ALA A 184 8.27 -17.97 -20.22
N HIS A 185 7.66 -18.28 -19.06
CA HIS A 185 6.50 -19.14 -18.99
C HIS A 185 5.25 -18.41 -19.51
N ARG A 186 5.04 -18.51 -20.82
CA ARG A 186 3.71 -18.37 -21.39
C ARG A 186 2.82 -19.45 -20.76
N ILE A 187 1.76 -19.02 -20.09
CA ILE A 187 0.68 -19.93 -19.73
C ILE A 187 0.18 -20.55 -21.05
N PRO A 188 0.20 -21.88 -21.21
CA PRO A 188 -0.29 -22.51 -22.42
C PRO A 188 -1.70 -22.03 -22.73
N GLN A 189 -2.03 -21.87 -24.02
CA GLN A 189 -3.39 -21.57 -24.45
C GLN A 189 -4.32 -22.71 -24.02
N SER A 190 -4.89 -22.56 -22.84
CA SER A 190 -5.69 -23.55 -22.14
C SER A 190 -6.97 -22.88 -21.67
N SER A 191 -7.97 -23.69 -21.31
CA SER A 191 -9.20 -23.17 -20.68
C SER A 191 -8.90 -22.32 -19.45
N LEU A 192 -7.79 -22.57 -18.74
CA LEU A 192 -7.31 -21.74 -17.65
C LEU A 192 -6.89 -20.34 -18.13
N LEU A 193 -6.12 -20.21 -19.23
CA LEU A 193 -5.78 -18.90 -19.80
C LEU A 193 -7.04 -18.12 -20.18
N THR A 194 -8.00 -18.78 -20.84
CA THR A 194 -9.29 -18.16 -21.19
C THR A 194 -10.08 -17.78 -19.95
N GLN A 195 -10.05 -18.59 -18.89
CA GLN A 195 -10.65 -18.23 -17.60
C GLN A 195 -9.94 -17.02 -16.98
N LEU A 196 -8.60 -16.96 -16.99
CA LEU A 196 -7.84 -15.82 -16.47
C LEU A 196 -8.10 -14.54 -17.27
N GLN A 197 -8.21 -14.63 -18.59
CA GLN A 197 -8.56 -13.52 -19.48
C GLN A 197 -10.02 -13.09 -19.34
N ASN A 198 -10.95 -14.02 -19.11
CA ASN A 198 -12.34 -13.65 -18.82
C ASN A 198 -12.50 -13.08 -17.40
N VAL A 199 -11.63 -13.52 -16.48
CA VAL A 199 -11.47 -12.91 -15.16
C VAL A 199 -10.79 -11.55 -15.28
N GLU A 200 -10.23 -11.12 -16.42
CA GLU A 200 -9.62 -9.79 -16.64
C GLU A 200 -10.61 -8.62 -16.44
N TYR A 201 -11.90 -8.91 -16.28
CA TYR A 201 -12.78 -8.13 -15.40
C TYR A 201 -12.44 -8.38 -13.91
N ILE A 202 -11.15 -8.30 -13.56
CA ILE A 202 -10.78 -8.11 -12.18
C ILE A 202 -11.09 -6.65 -12.01
N HIS A 203 -12.25 -6.40 -11.43
CA HIS A 203 -12.57 -5.11 -10.85
C HIS A 203 -11.41 -4.79 -9.90
N PHE A 204 -10.41 -4.05 -10.40
CA PHE A 204 -9.55 -3.26 -9.54
C PHE A 204 -10.52 -2.33 -8.83
N VAL A 205 -10.81 -2.66 -7.59
CA VAL A 205 -11.98 -2.17 -6.88
C VAL A 205 -11.84 -0.66 -6.75
N THR A 206 -12.70 0.04 -7.49
CA THR A 206 -13.02 1.45 -7.29
C THR A 206 -13.51 1.61 -5.87
N LEU A 207 -12.81 2.41 -5.07
CA LEU A 207 -13.33 2.92 -3.80
C LEU A 207 -14.50 3.86 -4.12
N HIS A 208 -15.68 3.29 -4.34
CA HIS A 208 -16.90 4.09 -4.41
C HIS A 208 -17.23 4.60 -3.00
N ASP A 209 -17.67 5.84 -2.94
CA ASP A 209 -18.14 6.51 -1.73
C ASP A 209 -19.02 5.57 -0.89
N CYS A 210 -18.70 5.48 0.39
CA CYS A 210 -19.54 4.83 1.40
C CYS A 210 -20.85 5.62 1.54
N SER A 211 -21.80 5.38 0.63
CA SER A 211 -23.22 5.48 0.97
C SER A 211 -23.93 4.14 0.89
N ASP A 212 -23.44 3.18 0.09
CA ASP A 212 -24.03 1.83 0.06
C ASP A 212 -22.96 0.73 -0.03
N ASN A 213 -22.96 -0.11 1.01
CA ASN A 213 -22.19 -1.34 1.15
C ASN A 213 -22.14 -2.14 -0.16
N ILE A 214 -20.94 -2.41 -0.67
CA ILE A 214 -20.44 -3.75 -1.08
C ILE A 214 -19.01 -3.55 -1.62
N LEU A 215 -18.02 -4.13 -0.91
CA LEU A 215 -16.57 -4.20 -1.18
C LEU A 215 -15.72 -2.99 -0.73
N GLY A 216 -15.62 -2.83 0.59
CA GLY A 216 -14.75 -1.83 1.23
C GLY A 216 -13.29 -2.27 1.33
N TYR A 217 -12.36 -1.35 1.08
CA TYR A 217 -10.99 -1.45 1.58
C TYR A 217 -10.79 -0.31 2.56
N SER A 218 -10.04 -0.56 3.63
CA SER A 218 -9.66 0.47 4.59
C SER A 218 -8.15 0.65 4.47
N VAL A 219 -7.71 1.83 4.03
CA VAL A 219 -6.34 2.27 4.23
C VAL A 219 -6.26 2.74 5.68
N LYS A 220 -5.50 2.02 6.50
CA LYS A 220 -5.28 2.40 7.89
C LYS A 220 -3.88 2.98 8.01
N LEU A 221 -3.82 4.16 8.61
CA LEU A 221 -2.58 4.74 9.09
C LEU A 221 -2.19 3.96 10.34
N CYS A 222 -1.07 3.24 10.25
CA CYS A 222 -0.46 2.65 11.43
C CYS A 222 0.63 3.61 11.88
N ASP A 223 0.44 4.18 13.06
CA ASP A 223 1.52 4.83 13.78
C ASP A 223 2.39 3.74 14.41
N GLU A 224 3.66 3.69 14.03
CA GLU A 224 4.63 2.84 14.73
C GLU A 224 4.79 3.36 16.16
N THR A 225 4.21 2.63 17.10
CA THR A 225 4.58 2.67 18.52
C THR A 225 4.98 1.24 18.85
N TYR A 226 6.25 0.92 18.61
CA TYR A 226 6.89 -0.30 19.09
C TYR A 226 7.57 -0.03 20.43
#